data_AF-A0A3S9BMR2-F1
#
_entry.id   AF-A0A3S9BMR2-F1
#
_cell.length_a   1.000
_cell.length_b   1.000
_cell.length_c   1.000
_cell.angle_alpha   90.00
_cell.angle_beta   90.00
_cell.angle_gamma   90.00
#
_symmetry.space_group_name_H-M   'P 1'
#
loop_
_entity.id
_entity.type
_entity.pdbx_description
1 polymer ?
#
loop_
_entity_poly.entity_id
_entity_poly.type
_entity_poly.pdbx_seq_one_letter_code
_entity_poly.pdbx_strand_id
1 'polypeptide(L)'
;MKVMLDTNVFNHLVEGSIDPASIPSDWEPVITHLQNDEIERTADPSKRKALQAMVIAVVTVKVRPNRQRGAHLDGERLSGQVQLRSTIP
;
A
#
# COMPACT_ATOMS: atom_id res chain seq x y z
N MET A 1 -8.68 -10.60 9.51
CA MET A 1 -8.84 -12.02 9.12
C MET A 1 -7.93 -12.31 7.94
N LYS A 2 -7.01 -13.27 8.05
CA LYS A 2 -6.16 -13.63 6.91
C LYS A 2 -6.98 -14.30 5.82
N VAL A 3 -6.87 -13.79 4.60
CA VAL A 3 -7.56 -14.31 3.42
C VAL A 3 -6.57 -14.51 2.29
N MET A 4 -6.76 -15.57 1.52
CA MET A 4 -6.03 -15.79 0.28
C MET A 4 -7.00 -15.50 -0.86
N LEU A 5 -6.69 -14.50 -1.67
CA LEU A 5 -7.43 -14.23 -2.90
C LEU A 5 -6.80 -15.07 -4.01
N ASP A 6 -7.60 -15.73 -4.83
CA ASP A 6 -7.11 -16.46 -6.00
C ASP A 6 -6.40 -15.51 -6.99
N THR A 7 -5.44 -16.02 -7.77
CA THR A 7 -4.72 -15.20 -8.77
C THR A 7 -5.68 -14.54 -9.76
N ASN A 8 -6.79 -15.22 -10.09
CA ASN A 8 -7.79 -14.70 -11.00
C ASN A 8 -8.54 -13.48 -10.45
N VAL A 9 -8.65 -13.32 -9.12
CA VAL A 9 -9.23 -12.11 -8.52
C VAL A 9 -8.40 -10.87 -8.91
N PHE A 10 -7.08 -11.00 -9.01
CA PHE A 10 -6.21 -9.89 -9.43
C PHE A 10 -6.37 -9.54 -10.92
N ASN A 11 -6.68 -10.51 -11.79
CA ASN A 11 -7.07 -10.21 -13.18
C ASN A 11 -8.30 -9.30 -13.19
N HIS A 12 -9.34 -9.69 -12.46
CA HIS A 12 -10.59 -8.94 -12.42
C HIS A 12 -10.44 -7.54 -11.79
N LEU A 13 -9.56 -7.38 -10.80
CA LEU A 13 -9.20 -6.08 -10.23
C LEU A 13 -8.46 -5.18 -11.24
N VAL A 14 -7.53 -5.73 -12.02
CA VAL A 14 -6.82 -4.98 -13.07
C VAL A 14 -7.75 -4.59 -14.21
N GLU A 15 -8.67 -5.49 -14.59
CA GLU A 15 -9.68 -5.26 -15.63
C GLU A 15 -10.80 -4.32 -15.18
N GLY A 16 -10.87 -3.98 -13.89
CA GLY A 16 -11.90 -3.10 -13.31
C GLY A 16 -13.28 -3.75 -13.15
N SER A 17 -13.37 -5.08 -13.32
CA SER A 17 -14.60 -5.84 -13.09
C SER A 17 -14.88 -6.07 -11.60
N ILE A 18 -13.86 -5.94 -10.75
CA ILE A 18 -13.97 -5.81 -9.29
C ILE A 18 -13.39 -4.46 -8.88
N ASP A 19 -14.16 -3.69 -8.11
CA ASP A 19 -13.66 -2.46 -7.49
C ASP A 19 -12.75 -2.82 -6.29
N PRO A 20 -11.48 -2.39 -6.26
CA PRO A 20 -10.60 -2.61 -5.10
C PRO A 20 -11.18 -2.09 -3.77
N ALA A 21 -12.03 -1.05 -3.80
CA ALA A 21 -12.69 -0.53 -2.61
C ALA A 21 -13.76 -1.46 -2.03
N SER A 22 -14.23 -2.44 -2.82
CA SER A 22 -15.18 -3.46 -2.36
C SER A 22 -14.54 -4.55 -1.50
N ILE A 23 -13.19 -4.64 -1.46
CA ILE A 23 -12.49 -5.61 -0.62
C ILE A 23 -12.66 -5.21 0.86
N PRO A 24 -13.25 -6.07 1.72
CA PRO A 24 -13.49 -5.75 3.12
C PRO A 24 -12.24 -5.25 3.85
N SER A 25 -12.41 -4.23 4.69
CA SER A 25 -11.30 -3.55 5.37
C SER A 25 -10.68 -4.37 6.50
N ASP A 26 -11.43 -5.32 7.05
CA ASP A 26 -11.02 -6.27 8.09
C ASP A 26 -10.29 -7.50 7.52
N TRP A 27 -10.24 -7.64 6.19
CA TRP A 27 -9.45 -8.67 5.53
C TRP A 27 -7.98 -8.28 5.50
N GLU A 28 -7.14 -9.28 5.72
CA GLU A 28 -5.69 -9.23 5.58
C GLU A 28 -5.30 -10.15 4.42
N PRO A 29 -5.28 -9.65 3.17
CA PRO A 29 -4.90 -10.45 2.02
C PRO A 29 -3.44 -10.92 2.15
N VAL A 30 -3.23 -12.21 1.91
CA VAL A 30 -1.91 -12.83 1.82
C VAL A 30 -1.71 -13.44 0.43
N ILE A 31 -0.46 -13.47 -0.01
CA ILE A 31 -0.03 -14.08 -1.28
C ILE A 31 0.94 -15.21 -0.99
N THR A 32 0.81 -16.31 -1.71
CA THR A 32 1.74 -17.43 -1.65
C THR A 32 2.80 -17.35 -2.75
N HIS A 33 3.88 -18.12 -2.60
CA HIS A 33 4.89 -18.25 -3.65
C HIS A 33 4.31 -18.82 -4.95
N LEU A 34 3.37 -19.78 -4.88
CA LEU A 34 2.73 -20.35 -6.07
C LEU A 34 1.96 -19.30 -6.89
N GLN A 35 1.32 -18.34 -6.22
CA GLN A 35 0.60 -17.25 -6.88
C GLN A 35 1.55 -16.23 -7.50
N ASN A 36 2.70 -15.98 -6.85
CA ASN A 36 3.76 -15.19 -7.46
C ASN A 36 4.31 -15.87 -8.71
N ASP A 37 4.58 -17.17 -8.65
CA ASP A 37 5.05 -17.94 -9.82
C ASP A 37 4.05 -17.88 -10.99
N GLU A 38 2.75 -17.94 -10.69
CA GLU A 38 1.69 -17.80 -11.69
C GLU A 38 1.69 -16.41 -12.35
N ILE A 39 1.81 -15.34 -11.56
CA ILE A 39 1.90 -13.97 -12.07
C ILE A 39 3.17 -13.80 -12.91
N GLU A 40 4.31 -14.34 -12.45
CA GLU A 40 5.58 -14.24 -13.16
C GLU A 40 5.56 -14.91 -14.54
N ARG A 41 4.81 -16.03 -14.66
CA ARG A 41 4.58 -16.76 -15.91
C ARG A 41 3.61 -16.08 -16.87
N THR A 42 2.99 -14.96 -16.49
CA THR A 42 2.14 -14.18 -17.40
C THR A 42 2.99 -13.68 -18.58
N ALA A 43 2.64 -14.13 -19.79
CA ALA A 43 3.42 -13.89 -21.00
C ALA A 43 3.47 -12.42 -21.41
N ASP A 44 2.35 -11.69 -21.25
CA ASP A 44 2.28 -10.26 -21.53
C ASP A 44 3.00 -9.46 -20.42
N PRO A 45 4.10 -8.76 -20.72
CA PRO A 45 4.86 -8.00 -19.73
C PRO A 45 4.06 -6.86 -19.10
N SER A 46 3.18 -6.21 -19.85
CA SER A 46 2.33 -5.12 -19.37
C SER A 46 1.29 -5.65 -18.40
N LYS A 47 0.62 -6.76 -18.76
CA LYS A 47 -0.33 -7.43 -17.87
C LYS A 47 0.34 -7.91 -16.59
N ARG A 48 1.50 -8.56 -16.69
CA ARG A 48 2.29 -9.01 -15.53
C ARG A 48 2.62 -7.87 -14.59
N LYS A 49 3.10 -6.74 -15.12
CA LYS A 49 3.43 -5.55 -14.31
C LYS A 49 2.20 -4.98 -13.61
N ALA A 50 1.05 -4.95 -14.29
CA ALA A 50 -0.21 -4.50 -13.71
C ALA A 50 -0.68 -5.41 -12.56
N LEU A 51 -0.59 -6.74 -12.74
CA LEU A 51 -0.91 -7.72 -11.71
C LEU A 51 -0.02 -7.57 -10.48
N GLN A 52 1.30 -7.43 -10.67
CA GLN A 52 2.25 -7.20 -9.57
C GLN A 52 1.92 -5.92 -8.80
N ALA A 53 1.61 -4.82 -9.50
CA ALA A 53 1.23 -3.56 -8.87
C ALA A 53 -0.08 -3.68 -8.07
N MET A 54 -1.07 -4.40 -8.61
CA MET A 54 -2.34 -4.64 -7.93
C MET A 54 -2.17 -5.51 -6.68
N VAL A 55 -1.36 -6.57 -6.75
CA VAL A 55 -1.00 -7.38 -5.58
C VAL A 55 -0.37 -6.52 -4.49
N ILE A 56 0.63 -5.71 -4.84
CA ILE A 56 1.27 -4.81 -3.88
C ILE A 56 0.25 -3.85 -3.29
N ALA A 57 -0.63 -3.26 -4.10
CA ALA A 57 -1.66 -2.36 -3.61
C ALA A 57 -2.58 -3.05 -2.60
N VAL A 58 -3.14 -4.21 -2.95
CA VAL A 58 -4.10 -4.94 -2.12
C VAL A 58 -3.47 -5.50 -0.83
N VAL A 59 -2.23 -5.97 -0.90
CA VAL A 59 -1.51 -6.59 0.24
C VAL A 59 -0.82 -5.54 1.12
N THR A 60 -0.30 -4.45 0.54
CA THR A 60 0.55 -3.47 1.24
C THR A 60 -0.20 -2.24 1.72
N VAL A 61 -1.23 -1.77 0.99
CA VAL A 61 -1.94 -0.50 1.30
C VAL A 61 -2.81 -0.60 2.55
N LYS A 62 -3.10 -1.82 3.06
CA LYS A 62 -3.85 -1.97 4.33
C LYS A 62 -2.95 -2.04 5.57
N VAL A 63 -1.63 -1.91 5.42
CA VAL A 63 -0.70 -1.70 6.55
C VAL A 63 -0.47 -0.19 6.74
N ARG A 64 -1.40 0.47 7.46
CA ARG A 64 -1.45 1.89 7.93
C ARG A 64 -2.21 2.88 6.99
N PRO A 65 -3.22 3.60 7.53
CA PRO A 65 -3.04 4.51 8.67
C PRO A 65 -4.07 4.31 9.79
N ASN A 66 -3.74 3.48 10.79
CA ASN A 66 -4.45 3.52 12.08
C ASN A 66 -3.47 3.63 13.27
N ARG A 67 -2.50 4.54 13.13
CA ARG A 67 -1.73 5.13 14.25
C ARG A 67 -1.83 6.65 14.20
N GLN A 68 -3.05 7.16 14.21
CA GLN A 68 -3.33 8.52 14.67
C GLN A 68 -4.61 8.46 15.49
N ARG A 69 -4.46 8.15 16.78
CA ARG A 69 -5.36 8.58 17.85
C ARG A 69 -4.76 8.17 19.20
N GLY A 70 -4.19 9.14 19.91
CA GLY A 70 -3.94 9.06 21.35
C GLY A 70 -2.64 9.72 21.84
N ALA A 71 -2.83 10.77 22.66
CA ALA A 71 -1.90 11.41 23.60
C ALA A 71 -0.79 12.32 23.01
N HIS A 72 -1.01 13.64 22.93
CA HIS A 72 -0.91 14.65 24.02
C HIS A 72 0.53 15.16 24.18
N LEU A 73 0.77 16.39 23.70
CA LEU A 73 1.91 17.21 24.10
C LEU A 73 1.36 18.60 24.42
N ASP A 74 0.96 18.76 25.68
CA ASP A 74 0.92 20.06 26.33
C ASP A 74 2.32 20.67 26.30
N GLY A 75 2.36 21.98 26.05
CA GLY A 75 3.59 22.69 25.72
C GLY A 75 4.57 22.84 26.87
N GLU A 76 5.85 22.92 26.51
CA GLU A 76 6.79 23.81 27.18
C GLU A 76 7.64 24.54 26.14
N ARG A 77 7.74 25.84 26.35
CA ARG A 77 8.66 26.77 25.68
C ARG A 77 10.10 26.32 25.93
N LEU A 78 11.01 26.61 24.99
CA LEU A 78 12.09 27.60 25.19
C LEU A 78 13.08 27.58 24.00
N SER A 79 13.19 28.76 23.39
CA SER A 79 14.40 29.40 22.87
C SER A 79 15.49 28.55 22.17
N GLY A 80 15.55 28.68 20.85
CA GLY A 80 16.74 28.40 20.04
C GLY A 80 16.84 29.42 18.92
N GLN A 81 17.92 30.21 18.92
CA GLN A 81 18.12 31.43 18.15
C GLN A 81 18.10 31.23 16.63
N VAL A 82 17.40 32.14 15.94
CA VAL A 82 17.51 32.35 14.49
C VAL A 82 18.77 33.18 14.22
N GLN A 83 19.71 32.63 13.46
CA GLN A 83 20.77 33.41 12.82
C GLN A 83 21.02 32.87 11.40
N LEU A 84 20.13 33.22 10.46
CA LEU A 84 20.43 33.10 9.03
C LEU A 84 21.04 34.43 8.59
N ARG A 85 22.37 34.47 8.47
CA ARG A 85 23.09 35.55 7.79
C ARG A 85 22.94 35.34 6.29
N SER A 86 22.20 36.25 5.65
CA SER A 86 22.26 36.49 4.22
C SER A 86 23.65 36.98 3.82
N THR A 87 24.22 36.42 2.75
CA THR A 87 25.10 37.16 1.83
C THR A 87 25.10 36.46 0.47
N ILE A 88 24.41 37.10 -0.48
CA ILE A 88 24.65 37.14 -1.93
C ILE A 88 25.30 38.53 -2.15
N PRO A 89 26.26 38.73 -3.08
CA PRO A 89 26.34 38.16 -4.43
C PRO A 89 27.54 37.27 -4.73
#